data_AF-A0AB33C3H6-F1
#
_entry.id   AF-A0AB33C3H6-F1
#
_cell.length_a   1.000
_cell.length_b   1.000
_cell.length_c   1.000
_cell.angle_alpha   90.00
_cell.angle_beta   90.00
_cell.angle_gamma   90.00
#
_symmetry.space_group_name_H-M   'P 1'
#
loop_
_entity.id
_entity.type
_entity.pdbx_description
1 polymer ?
#
loop_
_entity_poly.entity_id
_entity_poly.type
_entity_poly.pdbx_seq_one_letter_code
_entity_poly.pdbx_strand_id
1 'polypeptide(L)'
;MKTKKLVLDTKKPLGNPNSLKMVTMSTLALSIGVEYKVAPHLLSSGNYTALVYPLLLNIIPLGYPAWKWIKLHVIDYKIYKRLMSIVHSEQLIDYVEKKETTIFNEKKVEYGVKIIYEETSEGIYITVYPNGIKHSDATQTLNNRLEETFNMNVLSVDHQLSYTRYLLRDVDKQQMGVTDNAF
;
A
#
# COMPACT_ATOMS: atom_id res chain seq x y z
N MET A 1 13.79 11.02 -11.75
CA MET A 1 13.43 10.07 -10.67
C MET A 1 12.18 9.32 -11.08
N LYS A 2 12.09 8.00 -10.85
CA LYS A 2 10.84 7.26 -11.09
C LYS A 2 9.82 7.68 -10.02
N THR A 3 8.68 8.21 -10.44
CA THR A 3 7.57 8.56 -9.54
C THR A 3 7.11 7.34 -8.79
N LYS A 4 7.26 7.32 -7.46
CA LYS A 4 6.86 6.19 -6.64
C LYS A 4 5.44 6.42 -6.15
N LYS A 5 4.49 5.61 -6.62
CA LYS A 5 3.09 5.66 -6.22
C LYS A 5 2.69 4.42 -5.44
N LEU A 6 2.07 4.65 -4.28
CA LEU A 6 1.54 3.63 -3.39
C LEU A 6 0.11 3.99 -2.98
N VAL A 7 -0.77 2.99 -2.99
CA VAL A 7 -2.18 3.16 -2.63
C VAL A 7 -2.49 2.20 -1.49
N LEU A 8 -2.86 2.77 -0.35
CA LEU A 8 -3.32 2.05 0.83
C LEU A 8 -4.84 2.23 0.91
N ASP A 9 -5.58 1.13 0.94
CA ASP A 9 -7.03 1.14 1.15
C ASP A 9 -7.31 0.33 2.42
N THR A 10 -7.79 1.00 3.46
CA THR A 10 -8.05 0.35 4.76
C THR A 10 -9.39 -0.38 4.80
N LYS A 11 -10.31 -0.09 3.86
CA LYS A 11 -11.58 -0.83 3.71
C LYS A 11 -11.39 -2.17 3.02
N LYS A 12 -10.41 -2.22 2.11
CA LYS A 12 -9.90 -3.45 1.51
C LYS A 12 -8.42 -3.60 1.86
N PRO A 13 -8.09 -3.81 3.14
CA PRO A 13 -6.71 -3.96 3.52
C PRO A 13 -6.19 -5.18 2.76
N LEU A 14 -5.10 -4.99 1.99
CA LEU A 14 -4.35 -6.14 1.48
C LEU A 14 -3.89 -7.04 2.65
N GLY A 15 -3.97 -6.48 3.87
CA GLY A 15 -4.08 -7.15 5.15
C GLY A 15 -2.78 -7.79 5.56
N ASN A 16 -2.67 -8.01 6.87
CA ASN A 16 -1.47 -8.53 7.48
C ASN A 16 -1.15 -9.91 6.87
N PRO A 17 0.12 -10.35 6.80
CA PRO A 17 0.43 -11.74 6.45
C PRO A 17 -0.15 -12.64 7.53
N ASN A 18 -1.41 -13.04 7.35
CA ASN A 18 -1.99 -14.13 8.12
C ASN A 18 -1.58 -15.45 7.47
N SER A 19 -1.56 -16.52 8.27
CA SER A 19 -1.18 -17.86 7.86
C SER A 19 -1.86 -18.31 6.56
N LEU A 20 -3.16 -18.02 6.41
CA LEU A 20 -3.92 -18.38 5.22
C LEU A 20 -3.40 -17.68 3.93
N LYS A 21 -3.07 -16.37 4.01
CA LYS A 21 -2.52 -15.61 2.87
C LYS A 21 -1.13 -16.10 2.49
N MET A 22 -0.31 -16.43 3.50
CA MET A 22 1.01 -17.03 3.31
C MET A 22 0.91 -18.41 2.67
N VAL A 23 -0.08 -19.22 3.05
CA VAL A 23 -0.36 -20.52 2.42
C VAL A 23 -0.74 -20.31 0.95
N THR A 24 -1.66 -19.40 0.64
CA THR A 24 -2.05 -19.12 -0.76
C THR A 24 -0.86 -18.67 -1.61
N MET A 25 -0.01 -17.79 -1.08
CA MET A 25 1.23 -17.35 -1.76
C MET A 25 2.22 -18.50 -1.97
N SER A 26 2.36 -19.37 -0.97
CA SER A 26 3.24 -20.54 -1.04
C SER A 26 2.75 -21.56 -2.06
N THR A 27 1.43 -21.83 -2.09
CA THR A 27 0.81 -22.70 -3.08
C THR A 27 0.97 -22.16 -4.50
N LEU A 28 0.83 -20.84 -4.68
CA LEU A 28 1.09 -20.20 -5.98
C LEU A 28 2.55 -20.36 -6.40
N ALA A 29 3.50 -20.09 -5.52
CA ALA A 29 4.92 -20.23 -5.79
C ALA A 29 5.31 -21.68 -6.14
N LEU A 30 4.77 -22.66 -5.42
CA LEU A 30 4.97 -24.08 -5.70
C LEU A 30 4.37 -24.47 -7.05
N SER A 31 3.19 -23.96 -7.39
CA SER A 31 2.55 -24.22 -8.69
C SER A 31 3.40 -23.70 -9.84
N ILE A 32 3.92 -22.46 -9.72
CA ILE A 32 4.86 -21.89 -10.69
C ILE A 32 6.13 -22.73 -10.81
N GLY A 33 6.69 -23.20 -9.69
CA GLY A 33 7.90 -24.03 -9.69
C GLY A 33 7.71 -25.40 -10.36
N VAL A 34 6.57 -26.04 -10.11
CA VAL A 34 6.18 -27.29 -10.78
C VAL A 34 5.99 -27.05 -12.28
N GLU A 35 5.28 -25.98 -12.67
CA GLU A 35 5.09 -25.61 -14.06
C GLU A 35 6.43 -25.35 -14.75
N TYR A 36 7.34 -24.58 -14.15
CA TYR A 36 8.66 -24.31 -14.71
C TYR A 36 9.47 -25.59 -14.98
N LYS A 37 9.36 -26.59 -14.10
CA LYS A 37 10.05 -27.88 -14.25
C LYS A 37 9.40 -28.78 -15.30
N VAL A 38 8.08 -28.75 -15.42
CA VAL A 38 7.32 -29.66 -16.30
C VAL A 38 7.11 -29.06 -17.70
N ALA A 39 7.12 -27.72 -17.82
CA ALA A 39 6.93 -26.99 -19.07
C ALA A 39 7.88 -27.43 -20.21
N PRO A 40 9.20 -27.63 -20.00
CA PRO A 40 10.09 -28.03 -21.08
C PRO A 40 9.69 -29.37 -21.71
N HIS A 41 9.24 -30.32 -20.88
CA HIS A 41 8.82 -31.65 -21.32
C HIS A 41 7.45 -31.61 -22.02
N LEU A 42 6.52 -30.79 -21.51
CA LEU A 42 5.21 -30.61 -22.14
C LEU A 42 5.32 -29.89 -23.49
N LEU A 43 6.19 -28.87 -23.59
CA LEU A 43 6.51 -28.19 -24.85
C LEU A 43 7.12 -29.15 -25.88
N SER A 44 8.05 -30.02 -25.46
CA SER A 44 8.65 -31.01 -26.35
C SER A 44 7.66 -32.08 -26.81
N SER A 45 6.66 -32.40 -25.99
CA SER A 45 5.61 -33.39 -26.29
C SER A 45 4.45 -32.84 -27.13
N GLY A 46 4.42 -31.54 -27.42
CA GLY A 46 3.31 -30.88 -28.14
C GLY A 46 2.00 -30.80 -27.34
N ASN A 47 2.02 -31.10 -26.04
CA ASN A 47 0.82 -31.12 -25.19
C ASN A 47 0.60 -29.75 -24.51
N TYR A 48 0.17 -28.77 -25.30
CA TYR A 48 -0.02 -27.39 -24.86
C TYR A 48 -1.21 -27.19 -23.92
N THR A 49 -2.23 -28.05 -23.98
CA THR A 49 -3.42 -27.98 -23.10
C THR A 49 -3.08 -28.26 -21.64
N ALA A 50 -2.13 -29.15 -21.37
CA ALA A 50 -1.63 -29.43 -20.02
C ALA A 50 -0.81 -28.27 -19.42
N LEU A 51 -0.24 -27.41 -20.26
CA LEU A 51 0.51 -26.20 -19.88
C LEU A 51 -0.38 -24.99 -19.61
N VAL A 52 -1.45 -24.86 -20.40
CA VAL A 52 -2.37 -23.72 -20.34
C VAL A 52 -3.23 -23.75 -19.08
N TYR A 53 -3.61 -24.94 -18.60
CA TYR A 53 -4.53 -25.10 -17.47
C TYR A 53 -3.99 -24.52 -16.15
N PRO A 54 -2.76 -24.85 -15.71
CA PRO A 54 -2.19 -24.30 -14.48
C PRO A 54 -1.92 -22.78 -14.54
N LEU A 55 -1.45 -22.31 -15.71
CA LEU A 55 -1.06 -20.93 -15.96
C LEU A 55 -2.27 -19.97 -15.97
N LEU A 56 -3.38 -20.37 -16.60
CA LEU A 56 -4.61 -19.58 -16.65
C LEU A 56 -5.42 -19.64 -15.34
N LEU A 57 -5.46 -20.79 -14.66
CA LEU A 57 -6.32 -20.95 -13.48
C LEU A 57 -5.67 -20.47 -12.19
N ASN A 58 -4.35 -20.64 -12.03
CA ASN A 58 -3.68 -20.33 -10.77
C ASN A 58 -2.82 -19.07 -10.88
N ILE A 59 -2.00 -18.94 -11.93
CA ILE A 59 -1.02 -17.86 -12.01
C ILE A 59 -1.67 -16.51 -12.34
N ILE A 60 -2.58 -16.45 -13.33
CA ILE A 60 -3.21 -15.18 -13.71
C ILE A 60 -4.10 -14.60 -12.60
N PRO A 61 -5.03 -15.37 -11.98
CA PRO A 61 -5.98 -14.80 -11.03
C PRO A 61 -5.33 -14.42 -9.70
N LEU A 62 -4.30 -15.17 -9.28
CA LEU A 62 -3.66 -14.98 -7.98
C LEU A 62 -2.33 -14.22 -8.09
N GLY A 63 -1.71 -14.14 -9.26
CA GLY A 63 -0.44 -13.45 -9.47
C GLY A 63 -0.54 -11.94 -9.28
N TYR A 64 -1.58 -11.30 -9.80
CA TYR A 64 -1.81 -9.86 -9.59
C TYR A 64 -1.99 -9.48 -8.11
N PRO A 65 -2.90 -10.10 -7.32
CA PRO A 65 -3.04 -9.78 -5.91
C PRO A 65 -1.79 -10.15 -5.10
N ALA A 66 -1.12 -11.26 -5.41
CA ALA A 66 0.15 -11.64 -4.77
C ALA A 66 1.25 -10.61 -5.01
N TRP A 67 1.43 -10.17 -6.27
CA TRP A 67 2.40 -9.13 -6.61
C TRP A 67 2.09 -7.80 -5.91
N LYS A 68 0.82 -7.39 -5.89
CA LYS A 68 0.38 -6.18 -5.19
C LYS A 68 0.67 -6.27 -3.69
N TRP A 69 0.49 -7.45 -3.10
CA TRP A 69 0.80 -7.71 -1.70
C TRP A 69 2.31 -7.64 -1.42
N ILE A 70 3.14 -8.31 -2.22
CA ILE A 70 4.61 -8.29 -2.13
C ILE A 70 5.14 -6.87 -2.25
N LYS A 71 4.66 -6.13 -3.26
CA LYS A 71 5.05 -4.74 -3.46
C LYS A 71 4.78 -3.90 -2.19
N LEU A 72 3.60 -4.04 -1.60
CA LEU A 72 3.22 -3.26 -0.42
C LEU A 72 3.98 -3.69 0.86
N HIS A 73 4.07 -4.99 1.12
CA HIS A 73 4.56 -5.52 2.40
C HIS A 73 6.04 -5.89 2.43
N VAL A 74 6.70 -6.00 1.26
CA VAL A 74 8.12 -6.34 1.16
C VAL A 74 8.90 -5.15 0.59
N ILE A 75 8.53 -4.66 -0.60
CA ILE A 75 9.28 -3.61 -1.29
C ILE A 75 9.05 -2.24 -0.62
N ASP A 76 7.78 -1.91 -0.38
CA ASP A 76 7.35 -0.62 0.14
C ASP A 76 7.02 -0.65 1.64
N TYR A 77 7.50 -1.68 2.34
CA TYR A 77 7.20 -1.97 3.74
C TYR A 77 7.40 -0.77 4.69
N LYS A 78 8.51 -0.02 4.51
CA LYS A 78 8.80 1.15 5.35
C LYS A 78 7.73 2.24 5.22
N ILE A 79 7.28 2.52 3.98
CA ILE A 79 6.26 3.52 3.70
C ILE A 79 4.91 3.01 4.20
N TYR A 80 4.59 1.74 3.94
CA TYR A 80 3.39 1.10 4.46
C TYR A 80 3.28 1.20 5.97
N LYS A 81 4.34 0.85 6.71
CA LYS A 81 4.36 0.90 8.18
C LYS A 81 4.14 2.32 8.71
N ARG A 82 4.74 3.33 8.07
CA ARG A 82 4.55 4.75 8.40
C ARG A 82 3.09 5.18 8.20
N LEU A 83 2.53 4.90 7.02
CA LEU A 83 1.13 5.22 6.73
C LEU A 83 0.15 4.51 7.68
N MET A 84 0.40 3.23 7.96
CA MET A 84 -0.44 2.48 8.90
C MET A 84 -0.34 3.00 10.34
N SER A 85 0.82 3.54 10.73
CA SER A 85 1.00 4.18 12.04
C SER A 85 0.10 5.42 12.18
N ILE A 86 0.00 6.24 11.14
CA ILE A 86 -0.89 7.41 11.11
C ILE A 86 -2.36 6.98 11.19
N VAL A 87 -2.73 5.98 10.37
CA VAL A 87 -4.09 5.43 10.35
C VAL A 87 -4.53 4.92 11.72
N HIS A 88 -3.66 4.22 12.44
CA HIS A 88 -3.98 3.70 13.77
C HIS A 88 -3.99 4.79 14.85
N SER A 89 -3.07 5.76 14.80
CA SER A 89 -3.01 6.81 15.83
C SER A 89 -4.23 7.72 15.77
N GLU A 90 -4.70 8.02 14.57
CA GLU A 90 -5.83 8.92 14.33
C GLU A 90 -7.17 8.18 14.25
N GLN A 91 -7.18 6.89 14.60
CA GLN A 91 -8.37 6.03 14.59
C GLN A 91 -9.14 6.10 13.26
N LEU A 92 -8.42 6.13 12.14
CA LEU A 92 -9.00 6.29 10.80
C LEU A 92 -9.62 4.99 10.25
N ILE A 93 -10.06 4.10 11.14
CA ILE A 93 -10.70 2.82 10.81
C ILE A 93 -11.78 2.55 11.85
N ASP A 94 -13.03 2.43 11.39
CA ASP A 94 -14.14 1.90 12.18
C ASP A 94 -14.33 0.42 11.87
N TYR A 95 -14.29 -0.41 12.91
CA TYR A 95 -14.55 -1.85 12.79
C TYR A 95 -16.01 -2.15 13.11
N VAL A 96 -16.57 -3.15 12.42
CA VAL A 96 -17.92 -3.65 12.72
C VAL A 96 -17.93 -4.20 14.16
N GLU A 97 -18.91 -3.78 14.98
CA GLU A 97 -19.01 -4.16 16.40
C GLU A 97 -19.24 -5.67 16.63
N LYS A 98 -19.87 -6.35 15.66
CA LYS A 98 -20.10 -7.81 15.72
C LYS A 98 -18.78 -8.55 15.47
N LYS A 99 -18.63 -9.77 16.04
CA LYS A 99 -17.51 -10.71 15.76
C LYS A 99 -17.48 -11.20 14.31
N GLU A 100 -17.84 -10.37 13.34
CA GLU A 100 -17.68 -10.65 11.92
C GLU A 100 -16.20 -10.52 11.57
N THR A 101 -15.57 -11.67 11.34
CA THR A 101 -14.25 -11.74 10.75
C THR A 101 -14.35 -11.99 9.26
N THR A 102 -13.39 -11.48 8.49
CA THR A 102 -13.24 -11.84 7.07
C THR A 102 -12.87 -13.32 6.95
N ILE A 103 -12.90 -13.86 5.73
CA ILE A 103 -12.37 -15.20 5.42
C ILE A 103 -10.90 -15.39 5.86
N PHE A 104 -10.18 -14.29 6.13
CA PHE A 104 -8.82 -14.27 6.63
C PHE A 104 -8.73 -14.05 8.15
N ASN A 105 -9.83 -14.23 8.89
CA ASN A 105 -9.95 -14.03 10.33
C ASN A 105 -9.58 -12.60 10.80
N GLU A 106 -9.65 -11.60 9.91
CA GLU A 106 -9.41 -10.19 10.23
C GLU A 106 -10.73 -9.52 10.64
N LYS A 107 -10.73 -8.59 11.60
CA LYS A 107 -11.94 -7.82 11.91
C LYS A 107 -12.43 -7.10 10.67
N LYS A 108 -13.73 -7.19 10.38
CA LYS A 108 -14.32 -6.50 9.23
C LYS A 108 -14.33 -4.99 9.47
N VAL A 109 -13.80 -4.25 8.51
CA VAL A 109 -13.79 -2.77 8.51
C VAL A 109 -15.12 -2.27 7.96
N GLU A 110 -15.81 -1.42 8.72
CA GLU A 110 -17.07 -0.79 8.36
C GLU A 110 -16.81 0.50 7.57
N TYR A 111 -15.99 1.38 8.12
CA TYR A 111 -15.53 2.64 7.53
C TYR A 111 -14.01 2.77 7.63
N GLY A 112 -13.39 3.44 6.65
CA GLY A 112 -11.94 3.58 6.63
C GLY A 112 -11.45 4.66 5.67
N VAL A 113 -10.15 4.87 5.60
CA VAL A 113 -9.51 5.77 4.63
C VAL A 113 -8.88 5.03 3.46
N LYS A 114 -8.83 5.71 2.32
CA LYS A 114 -7.89 5.40 1.25
C LYS A 114 -6.80 6.48 1.23
N ILE A 115 -5.55 6.07 1.32
CA ILE A 115 -4.38 6.97 1.28
C ILE A 115 -3.58 6.70 0.01
N ILE A 116 -3.26 7.74 -0.73
CA ILE A 116 -2.39 7.70 -1.90
C ILE A 116 -1.10 8.44 -1.54
N TYR A 117 0.03 7.74 -1.60
CA TYR A 117 1.36 8.28 -1.46
C TYR A 117 2.00 8.41 -2.85
N GLU A 118 2.52 9.58 -3.18
CA GLU A 118 3.23 9.86 -4.43
C GLU A 118 4.52 10.63 -4.15
N GLU A 119 5.65 10.05 -4.51
CA GLU A 119 6.96 10.68 -4.39
C GLU A 119 7.38 11.26 -5.74
N THR A 120 7.59 12.58 -5.78
CA THR A 120 8.00 13.33 -6.96
C THR A 120 9.33 14.07 -6.71
N SER A 121 9.84 14.78 -7.70
CA SER A 121 11.00 15.68 -7.53
C SER A 121 10.71 16.90 -6.65
N GLU A 122 9.44 17.23 -6.45
CA GLU A 122 9.01 18.40 -5.67
C GLU A 122 8.82 18.07 -4.19
N GLY A 123 8.54 16.81 -3.87
CA GLY A 123 8.31 16.35 -2.50
C GLY A 123 7.46 15.09 -2.46
N ILE A 124 6.86 14.84 -1.31
CA ILE A 124 5.95 13.73 -1.09
C ILE A 124 4.53 14.26 -1.03
N TYR A 125 3.67 13.78 -1.92
CA TYR A 125 2.24 14.04 -1.86
C TYR A 125 1.52 12.90 -1.14
N ILE A 126 0.71 13.23 -0.14
CA ILE A 126 -0.15 12.29 0.58
C ILE A 126 -1.59 12.75 0.41
N THR A 127 -2.41 11.96 -0.29
CA THR A 127 -3.84 12.25 -0.47
C THR A 127 -4.68 11.28 0.34
N VAL A 128 -5.57 11.80 1.19
CA VAL A 128 -6.41 11.03 2.11
C VAL A 128 -7.87 11.18 1.70
N TYR A 129 -8.53 10.06 1.42
CA TYR A 129 -9.95 10.00 1.10
C TYR A 129 -10.70 9.38 2.29
N PRO A 130 -11.56 10.14 2.99
CA PRO A 130 -12.40 9.61 4.06
C PRO A 130 -13.54 8.79 3.44
N ASN A 131 -13.40 7.46 3.38
CA ASN A 131 -14.45 6.57 2.85
C ASN A 131 -15.49 6.26 3.93
N GLY A 132 -16.26 7.29 4.33
CA GLY A 132 -17.40 7.17 5.25
C GLY A 132 -17.04 7.20 6.74
N ILE A 133 -15.81 7.56 7.11
CA ILE A 133 -15.43 7.75 8.52
C ILE A 133 -16.22 8.92 9.10
N LYS A 134 -16.85 8.71 10.26
CA LYS A 134 -17.66 9.71 10.96
C LYS A 134 -16.83 10.91 11.46
N HIS A 135 -15.53 10.72 11.66
CA HIS A 135 -14.54 11.72 12.06
C HIS A 135 -13.76 12.31 10.88
N SER A 136 -14.45 12.91 9.89
CA SER A 136 -13.77 13.57 8.75
C SER A 136 -12.78 14.65 9.18
N ASP A 137 -13.03 15.29 10.31
CA ASP A 137 -12.21 16.38 10.83
C ASP A 137 -10.81 15.87 11.23
N ALA A 138 -10.70 14.64 11.73
CA ALA A 138 -9.41 14.00 12.02
C ALA A 138 -8.56 13.78 10.75
N THR A 139 -9.20 13.58 9.59
CA THR A 139 -8.50 13.52 8.30
C THR A 139 -8.06 14.88 7.77
N GLN A 140 -8.50 15.98 8.39
CA GLN A 140 -8.08 17.34 8.06
C GLN A 140 -6.92 17.81 8.96
N THR A 141 -6.78 17.25 10.16
CA THR A 141 -5.73 17.62 11.14
C THR A 141 -4.51 16.68 11.15
N LEU A 142 -4.19 16.03 10.03
CA LEU A 142 -3.06 15.09 9.96
C LEU A 142 -1.68 15.75 9.92
N ASN A 143 -1.58 17.09 9.87
CA ASN A 143 -0.33 17.84 9.68
C ASN A 143 0.78 17.38 10.64
N ASN A 144 0.59 17.58 11.94
CA ASN A 144 1.61 17.27 12.95
C ASN A 144 2.02 15.79 12.88
N ARG A 145 1.06 14.89 12.63
CA ARG A 145 1.32 13.46 12.59
C ARG A 145 2.10 13.04 11.34
N LEU A 146 1.81 13.67 10.22
CA LEU A 146 2.54 13.51 8.97
C LEU A 146 3.97 14.01 9.13
N GLU A 147 4.16 15.16 9.78
CA GLU A 147 5.48 15.72 10.05
C GLU A 147 6.32 14.81 10.96
N GLU A 148 5.76 14.37 12.08
CA GLU A 148 6.39 13.42 13.01
C GLU A 148 6.76 12.09 12.33
N THR A 149 5.84 11.54 11.53
CA THR A 149 6.00 10.19 10.97
C THR A 149 6.99 10.16 9.82
N PHE A 150 7.04 11.22 9.01
CA PHE A 150 7.93 11.31 7.85
C PHE A 150 9.21 12.12 8.12
N ASN A 151 9.28 12.84 9.25
CA ASN A 151 10.35 13.78 9.61
C ASN A 151 10.58 14.80 8.48
N MET A 152 9.50 15.42 8.03
CA MET A 152 9.43 16.40 6.94
C MET A 152 8.36 17.44 7.29
N ASN A 153 8.45 18.65 6.77
CA ASN A 153 7.46 19.69 7.02
C ASN A 153 6.31 19.61 6.01
N VAL A 154 5.08 19.87 6.46
CA VAL A 154 3.93 20.03 5.57
C VAL A 154 3.94 21.45 5.02
N LEU A 155 4.22 21.59 3.72
CA LEU A 155 4.29 22.88 3.04
C LEU A 155 2.92 23.40 2.59
N SER A 156 2.03 22.49 2.20
CA SER A 156 0.69 22.86 1.76
C SER A 156 -0.33 21.77 2.04
N VAL A 157 -1.57 22.21 2.27
CA VAL A 157 -2.74 21.38 2.45
C VAL A 157 -3.84 21.88 1.53
N ASP A 158 -4.34 21.00 0.67
CA ASP A 158 -5.49 21.24 -0.20
C ASP A 158 -6.68 20.42 0.31
N HIS A 159 -7.69 21.12 0.83
CA HIS A 159 -8.91 20.53 1.35
C HIS A 159 -9.99 20.53 0.27
N GLN A 160 -10.42 19.34 -0.13
CA GLN A 160 -11.57 19.14 -1.00
C GLN A 160 -12.67 18.37 -0.26
N LEU A 161 -13.90 18.51 -0.74
CA LEU A 161 -15.07 17.79 -0.19
C LEU A 161 -14.86 16.27 -0.16
N SER A 162 -14.12 15.73 -1.12
CA SER A 162 -13.88 14.28 -1.26
C SER A 162 -12.53 13.80 -0.75
N TYR A 163 -11.56 14.69 -0.50
CA TYR A 163 -10.21 14.31 -0.07
C TYR A 163 -9.44 15.49 0.52
N THR A 164 -8.41 15.19 1.31
CA THR A 164 -7.39 16.15 1.71
C THR A 164 -6.05 15.74 1.11
N ARG A 165 -5.31 16.68 0.50
CA ARG A 165 -3.98 16.45 -0.07
C ARG A 165 -2.92 17.26 0.67
N TYR A 166 -1.87 16.59 1.12
CA TYR A 166 -0.73 17.16 1.82
C TYR A 166 0.52 17.11 0.94
N LEU A 167 1.30 18.18 0.93
CA LEU A 167 2.65 18.21 0.35
C LEU A 167 3.67 18.26 1.49
N LEU A 168 4.51 17.23 1.59
CA LEU A 168 5.61 17.15 2.55
C LEU A 168 6.94 17.40 1.84
N ARG A 169 7.81 18.20 2.47
CA ARG A 169 9.17 18.45 1.99
C ARG A 169 10.15 18.57 3.16
N ASP A 170 11.36 18.12 2.92
CA ASP A 170 12.50 18.30 3.83
C ASP A 170 13.07 19.71 3.60
N VAL A 171 12.78 20.64 4.50
CA VAL A 171 13.20 22.04 4.39
C VAL A 171 14.65 22.22 4.84
N ASP A 172 15.13 21.38 5.77
CA ASP A 172 16.50 21.47 6.30
C ASP A 172 17.55 21.05 5.27
N LYS A 173 17.23 20.13 4.36
CA LYS A 173 18.10 19.78 3.22
C LYS A 173 18.18 20.84 2.12
N GLN A 174 17.38 21.92 2.21
CA GLN A 174 17.39 23.02 1.25
C GLN A 174 17.99 24.32 1.80
N GLN A 175 18.57 24.32 3.01
CA GLN A 175 19.51 25.38 3.38
C GLN A 175 20.72 25.28 2.45
N MET A 176 20.64 25.96 1.30
CA MET A 176 21.82 26.41 0.57
C MET A 176 22.64 27.17 1.59
N GLY A 177 23.74 26.58 2.04
CA GLY A 177 24.72 27.27 2.87
C GLY A 177 25.03 28.57 2.15
N VAL A 178 24.66 29.69 2.78
CA VAL A 178 25.16 30.98 2.37
C VAL A 178 26.66 30.90 2.63
N THR A 179 27.43 30.58 1.59
CA THR A 179 28.87 30.74 1.65
C THR A 179 29.12 32.23 1.73
N ASP A 180 29.50 32.71 2.91
CA ASP A 180 29.95 34.08 3.22
C ASP A 180 31.24 34.49 2.48
N ASN A 181 31.42 34.05 1.23
CA ASN A 181 32.59 34.36 0.39
C ASN A 181 32.23 35.34 -0.74
N ALA A 182 31.33 36.27 -0.48
CA ALA A 182 31.01 37.36 -1.39
C ALA A 182 30.77 38.67 -0.62
N PHE A 183 31.80 39.12 0.09
CA PHE A 183 31.98 40.52 0.48
C PHE A 183 33.44 40.92 0.25
#